data_AF-A0AAX0QUY4-F1
#
_entry.id   AF-A0AAX0QUY4-F1
#
_cell.length_a   1.000
_cell.length_b   1.000
_cell.length_c   1.000
_cell.angle_alpha   90.00
_cell.angle_beta   90.00
_cell.angle_gamma   90.00
#
_symmetry.space_group_name_H-M   'P 1'
#
loop_
_entity.id
_entity.type
_entity.pdbx_description
1 polymer ?
#
loop_
_entity_poly.entity_id
_entity_poly.type
_entity_poly.pdbx_seq_one_letter_code
_entity_poly.pdbx_strand_id
1 'polypeptide(L)'
;MVKIYIIEEQITEYVFNEYDDFDTTYYNNVIGYTDSLKEAEFIRDNYGTDYKIVINEYPYLNKEILIEKQRYYKYWFNIELKRVGGHFRIYEVGKVEKEKIFNNEKKDIKFNELNLQCSDDTYFNKNKISVYAKLYLLGENEEAFVHLKKDSLVQKIQFLLKHSMKADIQSKKEIMKAIEKLGE
;
A
#
# COMPACT_ATOMS: atom_id res chain seq x y z
N MET A 1 3.71 -23.54 -25.37
CA MET A 1 3.61 -22.76 -24.11
C MET A 1 2.53 -23.40 -23.26
N VAL A 2 2.76 -23.58 -21.96
CA VAL A 2 1.73 -24.14 -21.06
C VAL A 2 0.69 -23.06 -20.82
N LYS A 3 -0.58 -23.42 -21.01
CA LYS A 3 -1.73 -22.54 -20.83
C LYS A 3 -1.93 -22.28 -19.34
N ILE A 4 -2.14 -21.03 -18.95
CA ILE A 4 -2.50 -20.67 -17.56
C ILE A 4 -3.85 -19.95 -17.54
N TYR A 5 -4.57 -20.18 -16.46
CA TYR A 5 -5.80 -19.52 -16.07
C TYR A 5 -5.43 -18.48 -15.02
N ILE A 6 -5.77 -17.22 -15.27
CA ILE A 6 -5.64 -16.14 -14.30
C ILE A 6 -6.99 -15.99 -13.61
N ILE A 7 -6.96 -16.00 -12.28
CA ILE A 7 -8.13 -15.85 -11.43
C ILE A 7 -8.13 -14.40 -10.95
N GLU A 8 -9.15 -13.65 -11.33
CA GLU A 8 -9.24 -12.22 -11.08
C GLU A 8 -10.50 -11.90 -10.29
N GLU A 9 -10.35 -11.09 -9.26
CA GLU A 9 -11.46 -10.45 -8.57
C GLU A 9 -11.79 -9.15 -9.30
N GLN A 10 -13.04 -9.04 -9.78
CA GLN A 10 -13.53 -7.86 -10.47
C GLN A 10 -14.16 -6.91 -9.44
N ILE A 11 -13.44 -5.84 -9.14
CA ILE A 11 -13.86 -4.77 -8.24
C ILE A 11 -14.53 -3.68 -9.07
N THR A 12 -15.67 -3.20 -8.60
CA THR A 12 -16.41 -2.10 -9.21
C THR A 12 -16.16 -0.85 -8.37
N GLU A 13 -15.56 0.18 -8.96
CA GLU A 13 -15.47 1.49 -8.32
C GLU A 13 -16.29 2.52 -9.10
N TYR A 14 -16.91 3.43 -8.35
CA TYR A 14 -17.62 4.57 -8.89
C TYR A 14 -16.66 5.76 -8.92
N VAL A 15 -16.29 6.19 -10.12
CA VAL A 15 -15.46 7.37 -10.32
C VAL A 15 -16.39 8.53 -10.64
N PHE A 16 -16.38 9.56 -9.78
CA PHE A 16 -17.10 10.79 -10.05
C PHE A 16 -16.44 11.51 -11.22
N ASN A 17 -17.23 11.82 -12.25
CA ASN A 17 -16.77 12.64 -13.35
C ASN A 17 -16.93 14.14 -13.01
N GLU A 18 -16.39 15.00 -13.87
CA GLU A 18 -16.41 16.47 -13.69
C GLU A 18 -17.82 17.08 -13.74
N TYR A 19 -18.86 16.27 -14.01
CA TYR A 19 -20.25 16.68 -14.17
C TYR A 19 -21.18 16.14 -13.06
N ASP A 20 -20.62 15.68 -11.93
CA ASP A 20 -21.37 15.06 -10.82
C ASP A 20 -22.13 13.77 -11.20
N ASP A 21 -21.78 13.14 -12.32
CA ASP A 21 -22.22 11.79 -12.70
C ASP A 21 -21.17 10.75 -12.24
N PHE A 22 -21.56 9.47 -12.15
CA PHE A 22 -20.64 8.39 -11.82
C PHE A 22 -20.39 7.47 -13.02
N ASP A 23 -19.12 7.28 -13.36
CA ASP A 23 -18.70 6.23 -14.28
C ASP A 23 -18.37 4.96 -13.49
N THR A 24 -18.89 3.83 -13.94
CA THR A 24 -18.58 2.52 -13.36
C THR A 24 -17.29 2.01 -13.99
N THR A 25 -16.20 1.98 -13.21
CA THR A 25 -14.92 1.43 -13.67
C THR A 25 -14.72 0.06 -13.04
N TYR A 26 -14.37 -0.91 -13.88
CA TYR A 26 -14.04 -2.27 -13.44
C TYR A 26 -12.54 -2.44 -13.38
N TYR A 27 -12.05 -2.82 -12.20
CA TYR A 27 -10.66 -3.20 -11.99
C TYR A 27 -10.58 -4.69 -11.74
N ASN A 28 -9.64 -5.35 -12.41
CA ASN A 28 -9.35 -6.76 -12.16
C ASN A 28 -8.12 -6.85 -11.28
N ASN A 29 -8.30 -7.37 -10.07
CA ASN A 29 -7.19 -7.70 -9.18
C ASN A 29 -6.86 -9.19 -9.34
N VAL A 30 -5.62 -9.52 -9.71
CA VAL A 30 -5.21 -10.91 -9.89
C VAL A 30 -5.03 -11.55 -8.52
N ILE A 31 -5.92 -12.46 -8.15
CA ILE A 31 -5.92 -13.18 -6.87
C ILE A 31 -5.17 -14.52 -6.95
N GLY A 32 -4.97 -15.06 -8.16
CA GLY A 32 -4.23 -16.29 -8.35
C GLY A 32 -4.06 -16.68 -9.82
N TYR A 33 -3.32 -17.76 -10.04
CA TYR A 33 -3.24 -18.41 -11.35
C TYR A 33 -3.01 -19.92 -11.17
N THR A 34 -3.42 -20.71 -12.15
CA THR A 34 -3.24 -22.16 -12.21
C THR A 34 -3.17 -22.64 -13.65
N ASP A 35 -2.62 -23.81 -13.92
CA ASP A 35 -2.68 -24.49 -15.22
C ASP A 35 -3.91 -25.39 -15.37
N SER A 36 -4.74 -25.49 -14.33
CA SER A 36 -5.94 -26.34 -14.26
C SER A 36 -7.22 -25.50 -14.19
N LEU A 37 -8.06 -25.59 -15.22
CA LEU A 37 -9.39 -24.94 -15.21
C LEU A 37 -10.23 -25.37 -14.01
N LYS A 38 -10.18 -26.67 -13.66
CA LYS A 38 -10.94 -27.22 -12.55
C LYS A 38 -10.50 -26.62 -11.19
N GLU A 39 -9.21 -26.35 -11.03
CA GLU A 39 -8.69 -25.67 -9.84
C GLU A 39 -9.10 -24.20 -9.83
N ALA A 40 -9.06 -23.51 -10.98
CA ALA A 40 -9.52 -22.13 -11.09
C ALA A 40 -11.01 -21.99 -10.76
N GLU A 41 -11.84 -22.90 -11.24
CA GLU A 41 -13.28 -22.96 -10.92
C GLU A 41 -13.51 -23.27 -9.45
N PHE A 42 -12.75 -24.21 -8.88
CA PHE A 42 -12.82 -24.51 -7.45
C PHE A 42 -12.49 -23.27 -6.60
N ILE A 43 -11.44 -22.53 -6.96
CA ILE A 43 -11.09 -21.29 -6.25
C ILE A 43 -12.21 -20.27 -6.43
N ARG A 44 -12.67 -20.00 -7.67
CA ARG A 44 -13.78 -19.06 -7.95
C ARG A 44 -15.00 -19.33 -7.08
N ASP A 45 -15.38 -20.60 -6.93
CA ASP A 45 -16.61 -21.00 -6.23
C ASP A 45 -16.46 -21.00 -4.70
N ASN A 46 -15.23 -20.95 -4.19
CA ASN A 46 -14.94 -21.03 -2.75
C ASN A 46 -14.14 -19.81 -2.23
N TYR A 47 -13.88 -18.82 -3.07
CA TYR A 47 -13.17 -17.60 -2.68
C TYR A 47 -14.14 -16.73 -1.87
N GLY A 48 -13.83 -16.50 -0.59
CA GLY A 48 -14.70 -15.78 0.35
C GLY A 48 -14.74 -14.27 0.09
N THR A 49 -15.40 -13.86 -0.99
CA THR A 49 -15.54 -12.46 -1.40
C THR A 49 -16.97 -12.16 -1.87
N ASP A 50 -17.36 -10.89 -1.77
CA ASP A 50 -18.62 -10.37 -2.32
C ASP A 50 -18.47 -9.93 -3.80
N TYR A 51 -17.24 -9.90 -4.32
CA TYR A 51 -16.93 -9.48 -5.68
C TYR A 51 -17.01 -10.65 -6.67
N LYS A 52 -17.21 -10.33 -7.95
CA LYS A 52 -17.26 -11.35 -9.00
C LYS A 52 -15.84 -11.87 -9.26
N ILE A 53 -15.66 -13.18 -9.15
CA ILE A 53 -14.43 -13.84 -9.60
C ILE A 53 -14.57 -14.25 -11.07
N VAL A 54 -13.61 -13.82 -11.90
CA VAL A 54 -13.52 -14.11 -13.33
C VAL A 54 -12.27 -14.97 -13.58
N ILE A 55 -12.41 -15.96 -14.46
CA ILE A 55 -11.30 -16.80 -14.89
C ILE A 55 -10.97 -16.39 -16.32
N ASN A 56 -9.79 -15.80 -16.51
CA ASN A 56 -9.34 -15.32 -17.81
C ASN A 56 -8.19 -16.16 -18.35
N GLU A 57 -8.15 -16.29 -19.67
CA GLU A 57 -7.06 -16.92 -20.40
C GLU A 57 -6.35 -15.84 -21.22
N TYR A 58 -5.06 -15.69 -20.99
CA TYR A 58 -4.24 -14.72 -21.73
C TYR A 58 -3.22 -15.47 -22.59
N PRO A 59 -3.34 -15.44 -23.93
CA PRO A 59 -2.50 -16.23 -24.83
C PRO A 59 -0.99 -15.98 -24.68
N TYR A 60 -0.62 -14.80 -24.18
CA TYR A 60 0.76 -14.31 -24.08
C TYR A 60 1.32 -14.30 -22.65
N LEU A 61 0.50 -14.64 -21.65
CA LEU A 61 0.93 -14.73 -20.26
C LEU A 61 1.14 -16.20 -19.91
N ASN A 62 2.32 -16.50 -19.39
CA ASN A 62 2.62 -17.74 -18.69
C ASN A 62 3.06 -17.38 -17.26
N LYS A 63 3.27 -18.41 -16.44
CA LYS A 63 3.66 -18.25 -15.04
C LYS A 63 4.91 -17.38 -14.88
N GLU A 64 5.91 -17.60 -15.74
CA GLU A 64 7.17 -16.87 -15.71
C GLU A 64 6.96 -15.38 -16.01
N ILE A 65 6.21 -15.06 -17.08
CA ILE A 65 5.90 -13.68 -17.49
C ILE A 65 5.06 -12.97 -16.44
N LEU A 66 4.09 -13.65 -15.82
CA LEU A 66 3.25 -13.08 -14.77
C LEU A 66 4.08 -12.77 -13.51
N ILE A 67 4.96 -13.67 -13.12
CA ILE A 67 5.91 -13.45 -12.02
C ILE A 67 6.87 -12.29 -12.32
N GLU A 68 7.44 -12.24 -13.52
CA GLU A 68 8.44 -11.25 -13.91
C GLU A 68 7.79 -9.86 -14.07
N LYS A 69 6.70 -9.78 -14.84
CA LYS A 69 6.13 -8.52 -15.32
C LYS A 69 5.05 -7.94 -14.44
N GLN A 70 4.43 -8.72 -13.56
CA GLN A 70 3.23 -8.27 -12.82
C GLN A 70 3.35 -8.45 -11.30
N ARG A 71 4.18 -9.38 -10.83
CA ARG A 71 4.38 -9.58 -9.39
C ARG A 71 5.26 -8.51 -8.76
N TYR A 72 4.86 -8.09 -7.56
CA TYR A 72 5.70 -7.36 -6.61
C TYR A 72 5.20 -7.58 -5.18
N TYR A 73 5.92 -7.05 -4.21
CA TYR A 73 5.62 -7.13 -2.79
C TYR A 73 5.40 -5.72 -2.26
N LYS A 74 4.26 -5.54 -1.58
CA LYS A 74 3.90 -4.31 -0.88
C LYS A 74 4.22 -4.52 0.59
N TYR A 75 5.06 -3.66 1.13
CA TYR A 75 5.34 -3.58 2.56
C TYR A 75 4.74 -2.30 3.12
N TRP A 76 4.20 -2.37 4.33
CA TRP A 76 3.72 -1.18 5.01
C TRP A 76 3.85 -1.28 6.52
N PHE A 77 3.84 -0.13 7.17
CA PHE A 77 3.78 0.01 8.61
C PHE A 77 3.25 1.40 8.97
N ASN A 78 2.77 1.53 10.20
CA ASN A 78 2.20 2.76 10.71
C ASN A 78 3.07 3.33 11.83
N ILE A 79 3.23 4.65 11.87
CA ILE A 79 3.82 5.37 13.00
C ILE A 79 2.74 6.27 13.59
N GLU A 80 2.48 6.11 14.88
CA GLU A 80 1.53 6.94 15.61
C GLU A 80 2.28 8.01 16.42
N LEU A 81 1.88 9.27 16.22
CA LEU A 81 2.34 10.39 17.03
C LEU A 81 1.24 10.86 17.97
N LYS A 82 1.58 11.19 19.21
CA LYS A 82 0.68 11.83 20.18
C LYS A 82 1.24 13.13 20.71
N ARG A 83 0.34 14.06 21.02
CA ARG A 83 0.69 15.34 21.67
C ARG A 83 0.95 15.12 23.17
N VAL A 84 2.09 15.58 23.65
CA VAL A 84 2.52 15.57 25.05
C VAL A 84 3.07 16.96 25.38
N GLY A 85 2.41 17.67 26.30
CA GLY A 85 2.82 19.03 26.68
C GLY A 85 2.84 20.01 25.50
N GLY A 86 1.83 19.97 24.64
CA GLY A 86 1.73 20.86 23.47
C GLY A 86 2.46 20.36 22.21
N HIS A 87 3.42 19.44 22.31
CA HIS A 87 4.23 18.98 21.17
C HIS A 87 4.01 17.52 20.81
N PHE A 88 4.21 17.16 19.55
CA PHE A 88 4.09 15.77 19.09
C PHE A 88 5.34 14.95 19.43
N ARG A 89 5.11 13.69 19.82
CA ARG A 89 6.13 12.67 20.04
C ARG A 89 5.68 11.36 19.41
N ILE A 90 6.64 10.52 19.01
CA ILE A 90 6.32 9.14 18.61
C ILE A 90 5.74 8.42 19.84
N TYR A 91 4.55 7.87 19.65
CA TYR A 91 3.85 7.06 20.64
C TYR A 91 4.03 5.58 20.36
N GLU A 92 3.84 5.17 19.10
CA GLU A 92 3.93 3.77 18.70
C GLU A 92 4.48 3.63 17.28
N VAL A 93 5.18 2.54 17.03
CA VAL A 93 5.65 2.14 15.71
C VAL A 93 5.14 0.73 15.44
N GLY A 94 4.21 0.61 14.50
CA GLY A 94 3.59 -0.64 14.11
C GLY A 94 4.58 -1.64 13.52
N LYS A 95 4.17 -2.91 13.49
CA LYS A 95 4.93 -3.97 12.82
C LYS A 95 4.93 -3.74 11.31
N VAL A 96 5.91 -4.33 10.63
CA VAL A 96 5.93 -4.36 9.17
C VAL A 96 4.97 -5.45 8.72
N GLU A 97 4.06 -5.09 7.83
CA GLU A 97 3.15 -6.00 7.14
C GLU A 97 3.58 -6.14 5.69
N LYS A 98 3.22 -7.27 5.07
CA LYS A 98 3.64 -7.67 3.73
C LYS A 98 2.50 -8.32 2.99
N GLU A 99 2.39 -8.00 1.71
CA GLU A 99 1.43 -8.59 0.79
C GLU A 99 2.08 -8.79 -0.57
N LYS A 100 1.80 -9.94 -1.20
CA LYS A 100 2.20 -10.23 -2.57
C LYS A 100 1.10 -9.75 -3.49
N ILE A 101 1.44 -8.88 -4.44
CA ILE A 101 0.50 -8.29 -5.38
C ILE A 101 0.84 -8.74 -6.80
N PHE A 102 -0.19 -8.92 -7.62
CA PHE A 102 -0.09 -9.07 -9.06
C PHE A 102 -0.89 -7.92 -9.70
N ASN A 103 -0.21 -7.06 -10.46
CA ASN A 103 -0.84 -5.90 -11.10
C ASN A 103 -0.38 -5.76 -12.56
N ASN A 104 -1.35 -5.58 -13.47
CA ASN A 104 -1.11 -5.31 -14.89
C ASN A 104 -0.44 -3.94 -15.12
N GLU A 105 -0.64 -2.98 -14.21
CA GLU A 105 -0.10 -1.61 -14.25
C GLU A 105 1.18 -1.45 -13.41
N LYS A 106 1.88 -2.55 -13.12
CA LYS A 106 3.16 -2.55 -12.37
C LYS A 106 4.16 -1.49 -12.86
N LYS A 107 4.17 -1.19 -14.15
CA LYS A 107 5.07 -0.22 -14.80
C LYS A 107 4.95 1.20 -14.23
N ASP A 108 3.79 1.56 -13.68
CA ASP A 108 3.51 2.91 -13.19
C ASP A 108 3.84 3.06 -11.68
N ILE A 109 4.30 1.98 -11.04
CA ILE A 109 4.67 1.94 -9.62
C ILE A 109 6.12 2.39 -9.44
N LYS A 110 6.33 3.29 -8.47
CA LYS A 110 7.67 3.66 -7.99
C LYS A 110 8.19 2.64 -6.99
N PHE A 111 9.17 1.85 -7.42
CA PHE A 111 9.82 0.82 -6.59
C PHE A 111 10.98 1.40 -5.77
N ASN A 112 11.27 0.77 -4.63
CA ASN A 112 12.38 1.13 -3.71
C ASN A 112 12.25 2.51 -3.03
N GLU A 113 11.16 3.22 -3.29
CA GLU A 113 10.82 4.51 -2.70
C GLU A 113 9.74 4.37 -1.63
N LEU A 114 9.94 5.09 -0.53
CA LEU A 114 9.06 5.01 0.63
C LEU A 114 7.96 6.08 0.49
N ASN A 115 6.78 5.64 0.12
CA ASN A 115 5.62 6.51 -0.03
C ASN A 115 5.04 6.80 1.35
N LEU A 116 5.08 8.06 1.75
CA LEU A 116 4.51 8.54 3.01
C LEU A 116 3.15 9.19 2.77
N GLN A 117 2.21 8.85 3.64
CA GLN A 117 0.94 9.53 3.75
C GLN A 117 0.70 9.83 5.23
N CYS A 118 0.62 11.10 5.59
CA CYS A 118 0.10 11.49 6.89
C CYS A 118 -1.41 11.57 6.79
N SER A 119 -2.13 10.82 7.63
CA SER A 119 -3.56 10.97 7.73
C SER A 119 -3.93 11.76 8.98
N ASP A 120 -5.09 12.40 8.86
CA ASP A 120 -5.87 12.82 10.01
C ASP A 120 -7.05 11.87 10.22
N ASP A 121 -6.79 10.55 10.36
CA ASP A 121 -7.85 9.51 10.49
C ASP A 121 -8.82 9.76 11.65
N THR A 122 -8.50 10.72 12.50
CA THR A 122 -9.38 11.20 13.53
C THR A 122 -9.66 12.67 13.27
N TYR A 123 -10.62 12.96 12.39
CA TYR A 123 -11.26 14.28 12.26
C TYR A 123 -11.64 14.89 13.63
N PHE A 124 -11.71 14.06 14.69
CA PHE A 124 -12.00 14.40 16.08
C PHE A 124 -10.80 14.40 17.07
N ASN A 125 -9.59 13.96 16.70
CA ASN A 125 -8.44 13.93 17.62
C ASN A 125 -7.26 14.80 17.14
N LYS A 126 -7.31 16.07 17.54
CA LYS A 126 -6.27 17.09 17.31
C LYS A 126 -4.90 16.74 17.93
N ASN A 127 -4.86 15.71 18.78
CA ASN A 127 -3.66 15.29 19.51
C ASN A 127 -2.99 14.06 18.92
N LYS A 128 -3.45 13.54 17.78
CA LYS A 128 -2.87 12.38 17.11
C LYS A 128 -2.55 12.66 15.65
N ILE A 129 -1.46 12.08 15.16
CA ILE A 129 -1.12 11.97 13.73
C ILE A 129 -0.80 10.51 13.45
N SER A 130 -1.38 9.95 12.39
CA SER A 130 -1.02 8.63 11.88
C SER A 130 -0.19 8.80 10.61
N VAL A 131 1.00 8.22 10.57
CA VAL A 131 1.88 8.23 9.41
C VAL A 131 1.89 6.83 8.81
N TYR A 132 1.37 6.71 7.59
CA TYR A 132 1.36 5.48 6.82
C TYR A 132 2.56 5.47 5.88
N ALA A 133 3.43 4.48 6.05
CA ALA A 133 4.58 4.28 5.19
C ALA A 133 4.35 3.03 4.33
N LYS A 134 4.49 3.17 3.02
CA LYS A 134 4.36 2.08 2.04
C LYS A 134 5.61 1.99 1.19
N LEU A 135 6.06 0.77 0.91
CA LEU A 135 7.23 0.50 0.08
C LEU A 135 6.90 -0.67 -0.86
N TYR A 136 7.17 -0.48 -2.15
CA TYR A 136 6.97 -1.49 -3.17
C TYR A 136 8.31 -2.05 -3.61
N LEU A 137 8.43 -3.38 -3.60
CA LEU A 137 9.67 -4.11 -3.87
C LEU A 137 9.43 -5.28 -4.80
N LEU A 138 10.45 -5.63 -5.59
CA LEU A 138 10.37 -6.77 -6.51
C LEU A 138 10.69 -8.10 -5.81
N GLY A 139 11.54 -8.04 -4.78
CA GLY A 139 12.00 -9.21 -4.05
C GLY A 139 11.06 -9.63 -2.92
N GLU A 140 10.89 -10.94 -2.75
CA GLU A 140 10.12 -11.49 -1.65
C GLU A 140 10.84 -11.35 -0.31
N ASN A 141 12.17 -11.50 -0.26
CA ASN A 141 12.91 -11.60 0.99
C ASN A 141 13.68 -10.31 1.30
N GLU A 142 12.97 -9.19 1.30
CA GLU A 142 13.57 -7.86 1.49
C GLU A 142 13.18 -7.22 2.84
N GLU A 143 12.68 -8.01 3.79
CA GLU A 143 12.28 -7.54 5.12
C GLU A 143 13.41 -6.79 5.83
N ALA A 144 14.66 -7.26 5.72
CA ALA A 144 15.82 -6.59 6.32
C ALA A 144 16.01 -5.16 5.78
N PHE A 145 15.81 -4.97 4.47
CA PHE A 145 15.87 -3.65 3.83
C PHE A 145 14.70 -2.76 4.27
N VAL A 146 13.49 -3.32 4.36
CA VAL A 146 12.30 -2.61 4.85
C VAL A 146 12.50 -2.15 6.29
N HIS A 147 13.04 -3.01 7.16
CA HIS A 147 13.37 -2.66 8.55
C HIS A 147 14.38 -1.53 8.64
N LEU A 148 15.44 -1.55 7.81
CA LEU A 148 16.42 -0.47 7.75
C LEU A 148 15.78 0.87 7.33
N LYS A 149 14.89 0.85 6.32
CA LYS A 149 14.14 2.05 5.88
C LYS A 149 13.20 2.55 6.98
N LYS A 150 12.51 1.65 7.67
CA LYS A 150 11.64 1.96 8.81
C LYS A 150 12.41 2.63 9.94
N ASP A 151 13.54 2.07 10.36
CA ASP A 151 14.34 2.62 11.45
C ASP A 151 14.91 3.99 11.09
N SER A 152 15.39 4.15 9.85
CA SER A 152 15.86 5.44 9.32
C SER A 152 14.74 6.51 9.35
N LEU A 153 13.53 6.16 8.92
CA LEU A 153 12.38 7.07 8.95
C LEU A 153 12.02 7.47 10.38
N VAL A 154 11.95 6.50 11.30
CA VAL A 154 11.67 6.75 12.72
C VAL A 154 12.69 7.74 13.30
N GLN A 155 13.98 7.56 13.03
CA GLN A 155 15.03 8.48 13.47
C GLN A 155 14.86 9.89 12.87
N LYS A 156 14.55 10.00 11.57
CA LYS A 156 14.28 11.29 10.91
C LYS A 156 13.08 12.01 11.54
N ILE A 157 12.00 11.29 11.81
CA ILE A 157 10.80 11.84 12.47
C ILE A 157 11.14 12.28 13.90
N GLN A 158 11.88 11.48 14.67
CA GLN A 158 12.33 11.86 16.03
C GLN A 158 13.18 13.14 16.00
N PHE A 159 14.10 13.24 15.04
CA PHE A 159 14.94 14.41 14.87
C PHE A 159 14.09 15.65 14.54
N LEU A 160 13.16 15.52 13.59
CA LEU A 160 12.22 16.57 13.20
C LEU A 160 11.39 17.04 14.41
N LEU A 161 10.74 16.13 15.13
CA LEU A 161 9.92 16.46 16.29
C LEU A 161 10.72 17.14 17.41
N LYS A 162 11.96 16.72 17.64
CA LYS A 162 12.87 17.38 18.60
C LYS A 162 13.17 18.83 18.19
N HIS A 163 13.34 19.12 16.91
CA HIS A 163 13.60 20.47 16.42
C HIS A 163 12.33 21.32 16.42
N SER A 164 11.19 20.75 16.05
CA SER A 164 9.88 21.40 16.17
C SER A 164 9.59 21.80 17.60
N MET A 165 9.89 20.95 18.59
CA MET A 165 9.74 21.29 20.01
C MET A 165 10.63 22.47 20.43
N LYS A 166 11.90 22.50 19.97
CA LYS A 166 12.81 23.63 20.25
C LYS A 166 12.35 24.95 19.63
N ALA A 167 11.69 24.89 18.47
CA ALA A 167 11.15 26.03 17.75
C ALA A 167 9.70 26.37 18.16
N ASP A 168 9.16 25.72 19.20
CA ASP A 168 7.77 25.84 19.67
C ASP A 168 6.70 25.61 18.58
N ILE A 169 7.00 24.75 17.61
CA ILE A 169 6.05 24.38 16.57
C ILE A 169 5.06 23.36 17.14
N GLN A 170 3.81 23.80 17.29
CA GLN A 170 2.70 22.99 17.80
C GLN A 170 1.64 22.69 16.73
N SER A 171 1.77 23.29 15.55
CA SER A 171 0.82 23.16 14.45
C SER A 171 0.85 21.74 13.87
N LYS A 172 -0.26 21.00 14.02
CA LYS A 172 -0.40 19.65 13.48
C LYS A 172 -0.14 19.60 11.97
N LYS A 173 -0.69 20.57 11.24
CA LYS A 173 -0.55 20.69 9.77
C LYS A 173 0.90 20.89 9.35
N GLU A 174 1.66 21.69 10.08
CA GLU A 174 3.08 21.91 9.79
C GLU A 174 3.91 20.66 10.05
N ILE A 175 3.63 19.95 11.16
CA ILE A 175 4.29 18.66 11.46
C ILE A 175 3.99 17.63 10.38
N MET A 176 2.73 17.48 9.96
CA MET A 176 2.34 16.53 8.90
C MET A 176 3.07 16.83 7.59
N LYS A 177 3.04 18.09 7.13
CA LYS A 177 3.74 18.51 5.91
C LYS A 177 5.25 18.26 5.97
N ALA A 178 5.85 18.48 7.14
CA ALA A 178 7.28 18.27 7.31
C ALA A 178 7.64 16.77 7.31
N ILE A 179 6.75 15.90 7.81
CA ILE A 179 6.92 14.45 7.75
C ILE A 179 6.73 13.92 6.34
N GLU A 180 5.73 14.39 5.59
CA GLU A 180 5.48 13.95 4.19
C GLU A 180 6.71 14.17 3.31
N LYS A 181 7.42 15.29 3.50
CA LYS A 181 8.69 15.60 2.83
C LYS A 181 9.86 14.67 3.18
N LEU A 182 9.74 13.80 4.18
CA LEU A 182 10.78 12.81 4.50
C LEU A 182 10.70 11.57 3.61
N GLY A 183 9.60 11.41 2.86
CA GLY A 183 9.33 10.31 1.94
C GLY A 183 9.71 10.61 0.48
N GLU A 184 9.92 11.89 0.17
CA GLU A 184 10.58 12.37 -1.05
C GLU A 184 12.11 12.18 -0.94
#